data_AF-A0A954XI26-F1
#
_entry.id   AF-A0A954XI26-F1
#
_cell.length_a   1.000
_cell.length_b   1.000
_cell.length_c   1.000
_cell.angle_alpha   90.00
_cell.angle_beta   90.00
_cell.angle_gamma   90.00
#
_symmetry.space_group_name_H-M   'P 1'
#
loop_
_entity.id
_entity.type
_entity.pdbx_description
1 polymer ?
#
loop_
_entity_poly.entity_id
_entity_poly.type
_entity_poly.pdbx_seq_one_letter_code
_entity_poly.pdbx_strand_id
1 'polypeptide(L)'
;MSQRKILVTAALPYANGPIHLGHLVEYIQTDIWVRLQKLRGHECIYLCADDTHGTAIMIRAQQEKRSEVALIAEMQQQHERDFAGFDVSFDNYGSTNSDENRELCGEFWRAIRAAGLVKERDVAQLYDVQAGTFLADRFVRGTCPNPRCGAVNQPGDNCSVCGVTYTPAELIDPRSTLSGSTPEVRSAPHLFIELEQLHDFLETWTQAGDHLQPETANYLRGHFLGDPKSEEGRKPLKDWDVSRPAP
;
A
#
# COMPACT_ATOMS: atom_id res chain seq x y z
N MET A 1 -9.52 -7.05 -38.45
CA MET A 1 -9.15 -6.16 -37.32
C MET A 1 -7.64 -6.17 -37.21
N SER A 2 -6.99 -5.04 -36.90
CA SER A 2 -5.55 -5.05 -36.65
C SER A 2 -5.24 -5.84 -35.38
N GLN A 3 -4.16 -6.62 -35.41
CA GLN A 3 -3.64 -7.31 -34.24
C GLN A 3 -3.06 -6.27 -33.28
N ARG A 4 -3.50 -6.30 -32.02
CA ARG A 4 -3.02 -5.41 -30.95
C ARG A 4 -2.04 -6.18 -30.06
N LYS A 5 -1.12 -5.44 -29.45
CA LYS A 5 -0.28 -5.90 -28.34
C LYS A 5 -0.86 -5.34 -27.05
N ILE A 6 -1.16 -6.21 -26.10
CA ILE A 6 -1.89 -5.88 -24.88
C ILE A 6 -1.15 -6.49 -23.70
N LEU A 7 -0.77 -5.64 -22.75
CA LEU A 7 -0.30 -6.06 -21.44
C LEU A 7 -1.45 -5.93 -20.45
N VAL A 8 -1.75 -7.01 -19.73
CA VAL A 8 -2.79 -7.07 -18.71
C VAL A 8 -2.15 -7.47 -17.39
N THR A 9 -2.54 -6.80 -16.32
CA THR A 9 -2.14 -7.11 -14.95
C THR A 9 -3.38 -7.18 -14.07
N ALA A 10 -3.31 -7.98 -13.03
CA ALA A 10 -4.22 -7.90 -11.88
C ALA A 10 -3.47 -7.29 -10.69
N ALA A 11 -4.17 -6.93 -9.63
CA ALA A 11 -3.54 -6.56 -8.38
C ALA A 11 -2.68 -7.72 -7.87
N LEU A 12 -1.55 -7.39 -7.26
CA LEU A 12 -0.64 -8.38 -6.68
C LEU A 12 -1.24 -8.84 -5.34
N PRO A 13 -1.58 -10.12 -5.14
CA PRO A 13 -2.09 -10.56 -3.85
C PRO A 13 -0.96 -10.51 -2.83
N TYR A 14 -1.29 -10.00 -1.64
CA TYR A 14 -0.32 -9.84 -0.58
C TYR A 14 0.01 -11.19 0.08
N ALA A 15 1.29 -11.54 0.19
CA ALA A 15 1.79 -12.85 0.64
C ALA A 15 1.69 -13.08 2.17
N ASN A 16 0.71 -12.48 2.84
CA ASN A 16 0.45 -12.69 4.27
C ASN A 16 -0.76 -13.56 4.56
N GLY A 17 -1.50 -14.03 3.56
CA GLY A 17 -2.69 -14.84 3.77
C GLY A 17 -3.22 -15.46 2.47
N PRO A 18 -4.11 -16.46 2.57
CA PRO A 18 -4.61 -17.19 1.43
C PRO A 18 -5.58 -16.37 0.57
N ILE A 19 -5.69 -16.76 -0.71
CA ILE A 19 -6.71 -16.24 -1.63
C ILE A 19 -8.12 -16.61 -1.14
N HIS A 20 -9.06 -15.69 -1.30
CA HIS A 20 -10.47 -15.86 -0.94
C HIS A 20 -11.37 -15.37 -2.09
N LEU A 21 -12.68 -15.63 -2.02
CA LEU A 21 -13.60 -15.32 -3.12
C LEU A 21 -13.57 -13.85 -3.56
N GLY A 22 -13.41 -12.90 -2.62
CA GLY A 22 -13.27 -11.48 -2.96
C GLY A 22 -12.09 -11.17 -3.89
N HIS A 23 -10.94 -11.83 -3.70
CA HIS A 23 -9.79 -11.75 -4.59
C HIS A 23 -10.15 -12.32 -5.96
N LEU A 24 -10.74 -13.53 -5.98
CA LEU A 24 -11.05 -14.26 -7.22
C LEU A 24 -11.99 -13.51 -8.17
N VAL A 25 -12.87 -12.63 -7.67
CA VAL A 25 -13.70 -11.78 -8.53
C VAL A 25 -12.85 -10.99 -9.53
N GLU A 26 -11.76 -10.39 -9.07
CA GLU A 26 -10.86 -9.61 -9.93
C GLU A 26 -10.12 -10.49 -10.94
N TYR A 27 -9.49 -11.58 -10.48
CA TYR A 27 -8.68 -12.44 -11.32
C TYR A 27 -9.51 -13.16 -12.38
N ILE A 28 -10.71 -13.64 -12.03
CA ILE A 28 -11.62 -14.32 -12.97
C ILE A 28 -12.13 -13.33 -14.02
N GLN A 29 -12.55 -12.13 -13.61
CA GLN A 29 -13.00 -11.10 -14.55
C GLN A 29 -11.90 -10.74 -15.54
N THR A 30 -10.68 -10.57 -15.05
CA THR A 30 -9.51 -10.23 -15.86
C THR A 30 -9.15 -11.38 -16.81
N ASP A 31 -9.15 -12.62 -16.33
CA ASP A 31 -8.86 -13.81 -17.12
C ASP A 31 -9.87 -14.02 -18.26
N ILE A 32 -11.17 -13.85 -17.99
CA ILE A 32 -12.22 -13.89 -19.03
C ILE A 32 -11.92 -12.88 -20.15
N TRP A 33 -11.53 -11.66 -19.78
CA TRP A 33 -11.20 -10.61 -20.74
C TRP A 33 -9.95 -10.94 -21.54
N VAL A 34 -8.89 -11.43 -20.88
CA VAL A 34 -7.64 -11.88 -21.53
C VAL A 34 -7.93 -12.98 -22.56
N ARG A 35 -8.69 -14.01 -22.17
CA ARG A 35 -9.08 -15.11 -23.05
C ARG A 35 -9.84 -14.60 -24.27
N LEU A 36 -10.78 -13.67 -24.08
CA LEU A 36 -11.49 -13.03 -25.19
C LEU A 36 -10.52 -12.31 -26.13
N GLN A 37 -9.52 -11.57 -25.63
CA GLN A 37 -8.56 -10.89 -26.49
C GLN A 37 -7.68 -11.88 -27.27
N LYS A 38 -7.20 -12.94 -26.61
CA LYS A 38 -6.42 -14.02 -27.25
C LYS A 38 -7.24 -14.71 -28.35
N LEU A 39 -8.52 -15.04 -28.09
CA LEU A 39 -9.45 -15.63 -29.07
C LEU A 39 -9.72 -14.72 -30.27
N ARG A 40 -9.68 -13.39 -30.08
CA ARG A 40 -9.80 -12.41 -31.16
C ARG A 40 -8.51 -12.23 -31.97
N GLY A 41 -7.47 -13.01 -31.67
CA GLY A 41 -6.18 -12.98 -32.37
C GLY A 41 -5.26 -11.83 -31.94
N HIS A 42 -5.48 -11.22 -30.78
CA HIS A 42 -4.55 -10.23 -30.23
C HIS A 42 -3.37 -10.90 -29.51
N GLU A 43 -2.20 -10.27 -29.54
CA GLU A 43 -1.08 -10.61 -28.68
C GLU A 43 -1.39 -10.03 -27.29
N CYS A 44 -1.86 -10.85 -26.37
CA CYS A 44 -2.31 -10.44 -25.04
C CYS A 44 -1.52 -11.21 -23.99
N ILE A 45 -0.77 -10.51 -23.14
CA ILE A 45 0.07 -11.08 -22.09
C ILE A 45 -0.54 -10.70 -20.74
N TYR A 46 -0.83 -11.69 -19.90
CA TYR A 46 -1.39 -11.54 -18.57
C TYR A 46 -0.35 -11.88 -17.51
N LEU A 47 0.09 -10.86 -16.76
CA LEU A 47 1.11 -10.98 -15.73
C LEU A 47 0.52 -10.76 -14.35
N CYS A 48 1.02 -11.51 -13.37
CA CYS A 48 0.78 -11.27 -11.95
C CYS A 48 2.02 -11.65 -11.14
N ALA A 49 2.01 -11.36 -9.84
CA ALA A 49 3.05 -11.73 -8.89
C ALA A 49 2.52 -11.58 -7.47
N ASP A 50 3.14 -12.25 -6.50
CA ASP A 50 2.88 -11.95 -5.09
C ASP A 50 3.51 -10.62 -4.66
N ASP A 51 2.77 -9.82 -3.88
CA ASP A 51 3.34 -8.72 -3.09
C ASP A 51 3.90 -9.28 -1.79
N THR A 52 5.23 -9.22 -1.66
CA THR A 52 6.01 -9.98 -0.67
C THR A 52 6.76 -9.10 0.32
N HIS A 53 6.58 -7.77 0.26
CA HIS A 53 7.25 -6.83 1.15
C HIS A 53 6.29 -6.24 2.19
N GLY A 54 6.84 -5.78 3.31
CA GLY A 54 6.10 -5.03 4.33
C GLY A 54 6.01 -5.72 5.70
N THR A 55 5.65 -4.93 6.71
CA THR A 55 5.73 -5.32 8.13
C THR A 55 4.82 -6.51 8.48
N ALA A 56 3.71 -6.69 7.78
CA ALA A 56 2.78 -7.80 8.08
C ALA A 56 3.42 -9.17 7.80
N ILE A 57 4.26 -9.28 6.77
CA ILE A 57 5.00 -10.50 6.44
C ILE A 57 6.05 -10.79 7.51
N MET A 58 6.84 -9.77 7.91
CA MET A 58 7.82 -9.90 8.99
C MET A 58 7.17 -10.38 10.31
N ILE A 59 6.07 -9.75 10.73
CA ILE A 59 5.37 -10.11 11.96
C ILE A 59 4.86 -11.55 11.90
N ARG A 60 4.26 -11.95 10.78
CA ARG A 60 3.74 -13.31 10.61
C ARG A 60 4.89 -14.33 10.66
N ALA A 61 5.99 -14.08 9.96
CA ALA A 61 7.16 -14.96 9.96
C ALA A 61 7.74 -15.13 11.38
N GLN A 62 7.81 -14.03 12.15
CA GLN A 62 8.24 -14.06 13.56
C GLN A 62 7.28 -14.87 14.45
N GLN A 63 5.97 -14.68 14.30
CA GLN A 63 4.96 -15.44 15.06
C GLN A 63 5.00 -16.94 14.73
N GLU A 64 5.22 -17.29 13.47
CA GLU A 64 5.37 -18.67 12.99
C GLU A 64 6.78 -19.24 13.23
N LYS A 65 7.71 -18.44 13.76
CA LYS A 65 9.11 -18.82 14.05
C LYS A 65 9.84 -19.40 12.84
N ARG A 66 9.69 -18.77 11.68
CA ARG A 66 10.38 -19.12 10.43
C ARG A 66 10.86 -17.88 9.69
N SER A 67 11.68 -18.06 8.65
CA SER A 67 12.14 -16.94 7.82
C SER A 67 11.02 -16.39 6.94
N GLU A 68 11.11 -15.10 6.62
CA GLU A 68 10.21 -14.40 5.70
C GLU A 68 10.25 -15.06 4.31
N VAL A 69 11.45 -15.44 3.85
CA VAL A 69 11.66 -16.12 2.56
C VAL A 69 10.92 -17.46 2.51
N ALA A 70 10.95 -18.25 3.60
CA ALA A 70 10.21 -19.50 3.66
C ALA A 70 8.70 -19.27 3.67
N LEU A 71 8.24 -18.18 4.30
CA LEU A 71 6.83 -17.81 4.35
C LEU A 71 6.29 -17.42 2.97
N ILE A 72 6.95 -16.49 2.28
CA ILE A 72 6.50 -16.03 0.97
C ILE A 72 6.59 -17.16 -0.08
N ALA A 73 7.57 -18.06 0.03
CA ALA A 73 7.69 -19.21 -0.88
C ALA A 73 6.52 -20.21 -0.71
N GLU A 74 6.08 -20.47 0.51
CA GLU A 74 4.89 -21.30 0.74
C GLU A 74 3.61 -20.61 0.25
N MET A 75 3.46 -19.31 0.52
CA MET A 75 2.29 -18.55 0.09
C MET A 75 2.18 -18.49 -1.43
N GLN A 76 3.28 -18.27 -2.14
CA GLN A 76 3.30 -18.29 -3.59
C GLN A 76 2.81 -19.64 -4.16
N GLN A 77 3.30 -20.76 -3.63
CA GLN A 77 2.83 -22.09 -4.04
C GLN A 77 1.33 -22.29 -3.79
N GLN A 78 0.83 -21.79 -2.66
CA GLN A 78 -0.60 -21.82 -2.35
C GLN A 78 -1.41 -20.96 -3.32
N HIS A 79 -0.98 -19.73 -3.59
CA HIS A 79 -1.65 -18.82 -4.52
C HIS A 79 -1.69 -19.38 -5.93
N GLU A 80 -0.56 -19.86 -6.46
CA GLU A 80 -0.47 -20.47 -7.79
C GLU A 80 -1.38 -21.69 -7.91
N ARG A 81 -1.41 -22.56 -6.89
CA ARG A 81 -2.31 -23.72 -6.86
C ARG A 81 -3.77 -23.29 -6.86
N ASP A 82 -4.13 -22.32 -6.03
CA ASP A 82 -5.52 -21.88 -5.89
C ASP A 82 -5.98 -21.19 -7.19
N PHE A 83 -5.16 -20.32 -7.81
CA PHE A 83 -5.46 -19.72 -9.11
C PHE A 83 -5.59 -20.76 -10.22
N ALA A 84 -4.69 -21.73 -10.29
CA ALA A 84 -4.78 -22.83 -11.25
C ALA A 84 -6.04 -23.67 -11.05
N GLY A 85 -6.46 -23.89 -9.79
CA GLY A 85 -7.71 -24.59 -9.46
C GLY A 85 -8.99 -23.87 -9.92
N PHE A 86 -8.92 -22.56 -10.15
CA PHE A 86 -10.00 -21.74 -10.73
C PHE A 86 -9.79 -21.46 -12.23
N ASP A 87 -8.86 -22.16 -12.89
CA ASP A 87 -8.50 -21.97 -14.30
C ASP A 87 -8.04 -20.55 -14.66
N VAL A 88 -7.53 -19.78 -13.68
CA VAL A 88 -6.90 -18.49 -13.96
C VAL A 88 -5.53 -18.76 -14.59
N SER A 89 -5.31 -18.24 -15.81
CA SER A 89 -4.12 -18.56 -16.60
C SER A 89 -3.27 -17.34 -16.87
N PHE A 90 -2.26 -17.14 -16.03
CA PHE A 90 -1.22 -16.14 -16.23
C PHE A 90 -0.21 -16.63 -17.27
N ASP A 91 0.32 -15.72 -18.08
CA ASP A 91 1.48 -15.96 -18.94
C ASP A 91 2.78 -15.96 -18.11
N ASN A 92 2.80 -15.26 -16.98
CA ASN A 92 3.83 -15.37 -15.95
C ASN A 92 3.26 -14.97 -14.58
N TYR A 93 3.59 -15.76 -13.57
CA TYR A 93 3.33 -15.44 -12.16
C TYR A 93 4.67 -15.30 -11.43
N GLY A 94 4.95 -14.12 -10.87
CA GLY A 94 6.23 -13.81 -10.26
C GLY A 94 6.17 -13.51 -8.77
N SER A 95 7.22 -12.83 -8.30
CA SER A 95 7.28 -12.28 -6.94
C SER A 95 7.93 -10.89 -6.99
N THR A 96 7.43 -9.99 -6.15
CA THR A 96 8.06 -8.68 -5.92
C THR A 96 9.42 -8.81 -5.22
N ASN A 97 9.69 -9.90 -4.50
CA ASN A 97 11.00 -10.25 -3.96
C ASN A 97 11.82 -11.01 -5.02
N SER A 98 12.24 -10.28 -6.05
CA SER A 98 13.05 -10.76 -7.18
C SER A 98 14.17 -9.77 -7.49
N ASP A 99 15.23 -10.25 -8.13
CA ASP A 99 16.37 -9.40 -8.50
C ASP A 99 15.97 -8.39 -9.59
N GLU A 100 15.09 -8.79 -10.51
CA GLU A 100 14.54 -7.93 -11.56
C GLU A 100 13.74 -6.76 -10.98
N ASN A 101 12.85 -7.04 -10.01
CA ASN A 101 12.07 -5.98 -9.37
C ASN A 101 12.97 -5.06 -8.53
N ARG A 102 13.99 -5.61 -7.85
CA ARG A 102 14.98 -4.82 -7.11
C ARG A 102 15.72 -3.83 -8.03
N GLU A 103 16.17 -4.29 -9.19
CA GLU A 103 16.86 -3.44 -10.17
C GLU A 103 15.95 -2.32 -10.67
N LEU A 104 14.73 -2.67 -11.10
CA LEU A 104 13.74 -1.72 -11.61
C LEU A 104 13.32 -0.70 -10.56
N CYS A 105 13.01 -1.11 -9.32
CA CYS A 105 12.72 -0.19 -8.22
C CYS A 105 13.89 0.78 -7.99
N GLY A 106 15.12 0.30 -8.08
CA GLY A 106 16.31 1.15 -8.02
C GLY A 106 16.39 2.17 -9.16
N GLU A 107 15.98 1.79 -10.37
CA GLU A 107 15.90 2.68 -11.52
C GLU A 107 14.82 3.77 -11.33
N PHE A 108 13.60 3.39 -10.99
CA PHE A 108 12.51 4.33 -10.69
C PHE A 108 12.93 5.32 -9.59
N TRP A 109 13.54 4.83 -8.52
CA TRP A 109 14.02 5.67 -7.44
C TRP A 109 15.06 6.70 -7.89
N ARG A 110 16.04 6.28 -8.71
CA ARG A 110 17.04 7.20 -9.28
C ARG A 110 16.38 8.26 -10.17
N ALA A 111 15.42 7.88 -11.00
CA ALA A 111 14.71 8.79 -11.88
C ALA A 111 13.90 9.84 -11.10
N ILE A 112 13.14 9.42 -10.08
CA ILE A 112 12.35 10.31 -9.22
C ILE A 112 13.25 11.31 -8.50
N ARG A 113 14.41 10.87 -8.00
CA ARG A 113 15.41 11.77 -7.38
C ARG A 113 16.01 12.74 -8.39
N ALA A 114 16.38 12.27 -9.58
CA ALA A 114 16.94 13.11 -10.63
C ALA A 114 15.95 14.18 -11.11
N ALA A 115 14.65 13.89 -11.06
CA ALA A 115 13.58 14.84 -11.37
C ALA A 115 13.33 15.89 -10.27
N GLY A 116 14.05 15.84 -9.13
CA GLY A 116 13.87 16.81 -8.04
C GLY A 116 12.57 16.64 -7.25
N LEU A 117 11.91 15.48 -7.36
CA LEU A 117 10.64 15.20 -6.70
C LEU A 117 10.78 14.72 -5.26
N VAL A 118 12.01 14.49 -4.76
CA VAL A 118 12.25 13.93 -3.43
C VAL A 118 12.71 15.01 -2.47
N LYS A 119 12.06 15.09 -1.31
CA LYS A 119 12.44 15.95 -0.20
C LYS A 119 12.62 15.16 1.09
N GLU A 120 13.62 15.54 1.88
CA GLU A 120 13.86 14.99 3.20
C GLU A 120 13.23 15.88 4.27
N ARG A 121 12.54 15.28 5.24
CA ARG A 121 11.95 15.97 6.40
C ARG A 121 12.04 15.09 7.63
N ASP A 122 12.32 15.69 8.78
CA ASP A 122 12.26 14.96 10.05
C ASP A 122 10.81 14.71 10.45
N VAL A 123 10.50 13.45 10.76
CA VAL A 123 9.20 13.03 11.26
C VAL A 123 9.36 12.55 12.69
N ALA A 124 8.58 13.13 13.60
CA ALA A 124 8.51 12.68 14.99
C ALA A 124 7.54 11.50 15.09
N GLN A 125 8.01 10.38 15.62
CA GLN A 125 7.22 9.16 15.82
C GLN A 125 7.52 8.56 17.20
N LEU A 126 6.60 7.72 17.67
CA LEU A 126 6.82 6.93 18.87
C LEU A 126 7.81 5.80 18.57
N TYR A 127 8.80 5.62 19.45
CA TYR A 127 9.86 4.61 19.34
C TYR A 127 9.83 3.70 20.58
N ASP A 128 9.81 2.40 20.34
CA ASP A 128 9.94 1.39 21.38
C ASP A 128 11.41 1.08 21.64
N VAL A 129 11.92 1.53 22.78
CA VAL A 129 13.32 1.37 23.18
C VAL A 129 13.70 -0.10 23.40
N GLN A 130 12.76 -0.94 23.81
CA GLN A 130 13.03 -2.36 24.07
C GLN A 130 12.97 -3.20 22.80
N ALA A 131 12.00 -2.93 21.93
CA ALA A 131 11.90 -3.59 20.64
C ALA A 131 12.88 -3.04 19.59
N GLY A 132 13.46 -1.86 19.84
CA GLY A 132 14.41 -1.20 18.94
C GLY A 132 13.76 -0.80 17.62
N THR A 133 12.55 -0.23 17.65
CA THR A 133 11.82 0.10 16.41
C THR A 133 10.81 1.23 16.59
N PHE A 134 10.50 1.94 15.50
CA PHE A 134 9.42 2.93 15.45
C PHE A 134 8.04 2.23 15.41
N LEU A 135 7.07 2.83 16.08
CA LEU A 135 5.72 2.29 16.23
C LEU A 135 4.76 2.97 15.26
N ALA A 136 4.20 2.19 14.33
CA ALA A 136 2.99 2.59 13.61
C ALA A 136 1.79 2.69 14.58
N ASP A 137 0.77 3.47 14.23
CA ASP A 137 -0.39 3.77 15.08
C ASP A 137 -1.03 2.52 15.71
N ARG A 138 -1.16 1.45 14.92
CA ARG A 138 -1.70 0.15 15.35
C ARG A 138 -0.88 -0.56 16.44
N PHE A 139 0.39 -0.21 16.60
CA PHE A 139 1.29 -0.77 17.61
C PHE A 139 1.38 0.07 18.88
N VAL A 140 0.55 1.11 18.99
CA VAL A 140 0.46 1.96 20.16
C VAL A 140 -0.92 1.80 20.77
N ARG A 141 -0.96 1.57 22.08
CA ARG A 141 -2.21 1.65 22.85
C ARG A 141 -2.03 2.52 24.08
N GLY A 142 -3.09 3.21 24.49
CA GLY A 142 -3.02 4.11 25.63
C GLY A 142 -4.40 4.47 26.16
N THR A 143 -4.46 5.55 26.90
CA THR A 143 -5.70 6.12 27.42
C THR A 143 -6.17 7.26 26.54
N CYS A 144 -7.47 7.28 26.24
CA CYS A 144 -8.09 8.28 25.38
C CYS A 144 -7.80 9.70 25.88
N PRO A 145 -7.28 10.61 25.02
CA PRO A 145 -6.97 11.98 25.41
C PRO A 145 -8.19 12.85 25.68
N ASN A 146 -9.38 12.41 25.25
CA ASN A 146 -10.62 13.15 25.50
C ASN A 146 -10.90 13.17 27.02
N PRO A 147 -10.87 14.35 27.67
CA PRO A 147 -11.04 14.46 29.11
C PRO A 147 -12.42 14.00 29.61
N ARG A 148 -13.41 13.94 28.72
CA ARG A 148 -14.77 13.45 29.02
C ARG A 148 -14.90 11.93 28.88
N CYS A 149 -13.87 11.25 28.37
CA CYS A 149 -13.89 9.80 28.10
C CYS A 149 -12.94 9.04 29.02
N GLY A 150 -11.63 9.30 28.95
CA GLY A 150 -10.61 8.61 29.75
C GLY A 150 -10.58 7.09 29.58
N ALA A 151 -11.13 6.54 28.49
CA ALA A 151 -11.12 5.10 28.24
C ALA A 151 -9.69 4.59 28.09
N VAL A 152 -9.33 3.54 28.84
CA VAL A 152 -8.01 2.90 28.79
C VAL A 152 -7.91 1.93 27.60
N ASN A 153 -6.69 1.54 27.23
CA ASN A 153 -6.38 0.52 26.22
C ASN A 153 -6.97 0.79 24.82
N GLN A 154 -6.97 2.05 24.40
CA GLN A 154 -7.43 2.51 23.09
C GLN A 154 -6.31 2.43 22.05
N PRO A 155 -6.61 2.16 20.76
CA PRO A 155 -5.63 2.19 19.70
C PRO A 155 -5.12 3.62 19.42
N GLY A 156 -4.00 3.73 18.71
CA GLY A 156 -3.26 4.98 18.48
C GLY A 156 -3.94 6.02 17.60
N ASP A 157 -4.94 5.64 16.81
CA ASP A 157 -5.58 6.46 15.78
C ASP A 157 -7.01 6.88 16.13
N ASN A 158 -7.70 6.12 17.00
CA ASN A 158 -9.06 6.44 17.42
C ASN A 158 -9.46 5.85 18.77
N CYS A 159 -10.48 6.41 19.41
CA CYS A 159 -11.12 5.79 20.57
C CYS A 159 -12.32 4.96 20.15
N SER A 160 -12.33 3.68 20.50
CA SER A 160 -13.46 2.76 20.25
C SER A 160 -14.68 3.02 21.15
N VAL A 161 -14.56 3.90 22.16
CA VAL A 161 -15.64 4.25 23.10
C VAL A 161 -16.34 5.55 22.71
N CYS A 162 -15.60 6.64 22.52
CA CYS A 162 -16.19 7.95 22.21
C CYS A 162 -16.05 8.37 20.74
N GLY A 163 -15.39 7.58 19.90
CA GLY A 163 -15.27 7.82 18.46
C GLY A 163 -14.35 8.97 18.05
N VAL A 164 -13.69 9.64 19.00
CA VAL A 164 -12.72 10.70 18.70
C VAL A 164 -11.49 10.10 18.00
N THR A 165 -10.95 10.81 17.02
CA THR A 165 -9.68 10.51 16.36
C THR A 165 -8.56 11.37 16.92
N TYR A 166 -7.35 10.83 16.94
CA TYR A 166 -6.14 11.50 17.44
C TYR A 166 -4.91 10.82 16.87
N THR A 167 -3.75 11.42 17.07
CA THR A 167 -2.45 10.82 16.79
C THR A 167 -1.96 9.98 17.97
N PRO A 168 -1.10 8.97 17.75
CA PRO A 168 -0.59 8.14 18.84
C PRO A 168 0.17 8.92 19.92
N ALA A 169 0.79 10.04 19.54
CA ALA A 169 1.52 10.93 20.46
C ALA A 169 0.58 11.68 21.43
N GLU A 170 -0.71 11.76 21.13
CA GLU A 170 -1.72 12.40 22.00
C GLU A 170 -2.26 11.44 23.07
N LEU A 171 -2.05 10.13 22.94
CA LEU A 171 -2.50 9.16 23.94
C LEU A 171 -1.87 9.45 25.31
N ILE A 172 -2.68 9.32 26.36
CA ILE A 172 -2.20 9.36 27.75
C ILE A 172 -1.63 7.98 28.10
N ASP A 173 -0.44 7.94 28.72
CA ASP A 173 0.28 6.71 29.05
C ASP A 173 0.38 5.71 27.89
N PRO A 174 0.99 6.11 26.75
CA PRO A 174 1.12 5.21 25.61
C PRO A 174 1.98 4.00 25.96
N ARG A 175 1.63 2.86 25.37
CA ARG A 175 2.30 1.56 25.53
C ARG A 175 2.49 0.93 24.16
N SER A 176 3.68 0.38 23.93
CA SER A 176 3.96 -0.46 22.78
C SER A 176 3.19 -1.78 22.89
N THR A 177 2.49 -2.19 21.83
CA THR A 177 1.92 -3.53 21.76
C THR A 177 2.95 -4.61 21.47
N LEU A 178 4.17 -4.22 21.07
CA LEU A 178 5.26 -5.15 20.76
C LEU A 178 5.97 -5.62 22.04
N SER A 179 6.37 -4.67 22.91
CA SER A 179 7.12 -4.97 24.14
C SER A 179 6.37 -4.69 25.45
N GLY A 180 5.29 -3.88 25.40
CA GLY A 180 4.64 -3.34 26.59
C GLY A 180 5.33 -2.12 27.21
N SER A 181 6.46 -1.67 26.68
CA SER A 181 7.22 -0.52 27.19
C SER A 181 6.48 0.82 26.96
N THR A 182 6.84 1.86 27.74
CA THR A 182 6.46 3.25 27.38
C THR A 182 7.32 3.68 26.19
N PRO A 183 6.73 4.06 25.04
CA PRO A 183 7.50 4.57 23.92
C PRO A 183 7.99 5.99 24.16
N GLU A 184 9.09 6.36 23.52
CA GLU A 184 9.65 7.71 23.50
C GLU A 184 9.35 8.39 22.17
N VAL A 185 9.19 9.71 22.16
CA VAL A 185 9.14 10.46 20.88
C VAL A 185 10.57 10.60 20.35
N ARG A 186 10.82 10.09 19.15
CA ARG A 186 12.08 10.28 18.41
C ARG A 186 11.80 10.85 17.03
N SER A 187 12.74 11.64 16.52
CA SER A 187 12.71 12.14 15.15
C SER A 187 13.66 11.34 14.28
N ALA A 188 13.21 11.02 13.07
CA ALA A 188 14.05 10.42 12.05
C ALA A 188 13.81 11.12 10.70
N PRO A 189 14.85 11.21 9.84
CA PRO A 189 14.67 11.73 8.50
C PRO A 189 13.84 10.76 7.66
N HIS A 190 12.81 11.28 7.02
CA HIS A 190 11.99 10.58 6.05
C HIS A 190 12.11 11.24 4.67
N LEU A 191 11.97 10.42 3.63
CA LEU A 191 11.97 10.82 2.23
C LEU A 191 10.53 10.85 1.72
N PHE A 192 10.15 12.01 1.19
CA PHE A 192 8.84 12.29 0.65
C PHE A 192 8.92 12.54 -0.85
N ILE A 193 7.95 12.04 -1.60
CA ILE A 193 7.71 12.43 -2.99
C ILE A 193 6.71 13.60 -3.01
N GLU A 194 7.12 14.75 -3.55
CA GLU A 194 6.29 15.95 -3.64
C GLU A 194 5.31 15.85 -4.81
N LEU A 195 4.16 15.21 -4.57
CA LEU A 195 3.15 14.92 -5.60
C LEU A 195 2.54 16.19 -6.22
N GLU A 196 2.49 17.31 -5.50
CA GLU A 196 1.95 18.56 -6.04
C GLU A 196 2.71 19.06 -7.27
N GLN A 197 4.00 18.72 -7.39
CA GLN A 197 4.78 19.04 -8.60
C GLN A 197 4.23 18.34 -9.87
N LEU A 198 3.47 17.24 -9.70
CA LEU A 198 2.87 16.46 -10.78
C LEU A 198 1.37 16.72 -10.95
N HIS A 199 0.80 17.70 -10.23
CA HIS A 199 -0.64 17.91 -10.16
C HIS A 199 -1.28 18.08 -11.54
N ASP A 200 -0.78 19.01 -12.36
CA ASP A 200 -1.38 19.31 -13.67
C ASP A 200 -1.34 18.10 -14.61
N PHE A 201 -0.27 17.30 -14.54
CA PHE A 201 -0.15 16.05 -15.28
C PHE A 201 -1.20 15.04 -14.80
N LEU A 202 -1.34 14.84 -13.48
CA LEU A 202 -2.31 13.91 -12.90
C LEU A 202 -3.75 14.34 -13.15
N GLU A 203 -4.05 15.63 -13.05
CA GLU A 203 -5.36 16.19 -13.40
C GLU A 203 -5.65 15.98 -14.88
N THR A 204 -4.73 16.35 -15.77
CA THR A 204 -4.93 16.17 -17.22
C THR A 204 -5.13 14.69 -17.56
N TRP A 205 -4.26 13.82 -17.06
CA TRP A 205 -4.35 12.39 -17.32
C TRP A 205 -5.69 11.86 -16.79
N THR A 206 -6.00 12.05 -15.51
CA THR A 206 -7.22 11.45 -14.93
C THR A 206 -8.55 12.05 -15.43
N GLN A 207 -8.55 13.28 -15.96
CA GLN A 207 -9.79 14.02 -16.24
C GLN A 207 -10.06 14.29 -17.74
N ALA A 208 -9.06 14.21 -18.63
CA ALA A 208 -9.20 14.65 -20.03
C ALA A 208 -9.53 13.52 -21.05
N GLY A 209 -9.68 12.27 -20.60
CA GLY A 209 -9.87 11.12 -21.51
C GLY A 209 -10.92 10.10 -21.05
N ASP A 210 -11.06 9.04 -21.84
CA ASP A 210 -11.98 7.91 -21.63
C ASP A 210 -11.26 6.64 -21.14
N HIS A 211 -10.00 6.76 -20.71
CA HIS A 211 -9.19 5.63 -20.27
C HIS A 211 -9.44 5.21 -18.81
N LEU A 212 -10.07 6.06 -17.99
CA LEU A 212 -10.55 5.71 -16.66
C LEU A 212 -12.07 5.50 -16.67
N GLN A 213 -12.56 4.62 -15.79
CA GLN A 213 -13.99 4.56 -15.52
C GLN A 213 -14.47 5.89 -14.93
N PRO A 214 -15.67 6.39 -15.29
CA PRO A 214 -16.19 7.66 -14.78
C PRO A 214 -16.22 7.75 -13.26
N GLU A 215 -16.55 6.65 -12.58
CA GLU A 215 -16.61 6.56 -11.12
C GLU A 215 -15.22 6.79 -10.50
N THR A 216 -14.17 6.19 -11.07
CA THR A 216 -12.78 6.37 -10.65
C THR A 216 -12.32 7.81 -10.87
N ALA A 217 -12.58 8.38 -12.05
CA ALA A 217 -12.20 9.77 -12.35
C ALA A 217 -12.89 10.77 -11.41
N ASN A 218 -14.18 10.56 -11.13
CA ASN A 218 -14.96 11.38 -10.20
C ASN A 218 -14.46 11.23 -8.76
N TYR A 219 -14.14 10.01 -8.32
CA TYR A 219 -13.57 9.75 -6.99
C TYR A 219 -12.25 10.51 -6.81
N LEU A 220 -11.35 10.42 -7.79
CA LEU A 220 -10.05 11.10 -7.78
C LEU A 220 -10.21 12.64 -7.73
N ARG A 221 -11.15 13.17 -8.53
CA ARG A 221 -11.47 14.61 -8.50
C ARG A 221 -11.98 15.04 -7.13
N GLY A 222 -12.99 14.37 -6.59
CA GLY A 222 -13.63 14.78 -5.33
C GLY A 222 -12.72 14.67 -4.10
N HIS A 223 -11.90 13.61 -4.03
CA HIS A 223 -11.10 13.30 -2.85
C HIS A 223 -9.69 13.90 -2.88
N PHE A 224 -9.06 14.03 -4.05
CA PHE A 224 -7.64 14.39 -4.14
C PHE A 224 -7.39 15.70 -4.87
N LEU A 225 -8.00 15.92 -6.04
CA LEU A 225 -7.68 17.08 -6.90
C LEU A 225 -8.50 18.32 -6.55
N GLY A 226 -9.71 18.14 -6.01
CA GLY A 226 -10.70 19.20 -5.90
C GLY A 226 -11.40 19.47 -7.24
N ASP A 227 -12.49 20.23 -7.20
CA ASP A 227 -13.17 20.71 -8.41
C ASP A 227 -12.98 22.24 -8.49
N PRO A 228 -12.32 22.76 -9.54
CA PRO A 228 -12.17 24.21 -9.75
C PRO A 228 -13.49 24.99 -9.79
N LYS A 229 -14.61 24.31 -10.03
CA LYS A 229 -15.97 24.90 -10.04
C LYS A 229 -16.67 24.80 -8.68
N SER A 230 -16.11 24.07 -7.72
CA SER A 230 -16.65 24.00 -6.35
C SER A 230 -16.19 25.19 -5.50
N GLU A 231 -16.91 25.48 -4.42
CA GLU A 231 -16.50 26.50 -3.44
C GLU A 231 -15.15 26.18 -2.78
N GLU A 232 -14.82 24.88 -2.65
CA GLU A 232 -13.55 24.40 -2.09
C GLU A 232 -12.37 24.55 -3.07
N GLY A 233 -12.65 24.66 -4.38
CA GLY A 233 -11.66 24.79 -5.43
C GLY A 233 -10.72 23.57 -5.58
N ARG A 234 -9.53 23.83 -6.12
CA ARG A 234 -8.44 22.84 -6.26
C ARG A 234 -7.82 22.54 -4.91
N LYS A 235 -7.55 21.26 -4.64
CA LYS A 235 -6.94 20.74 -3.42
C LYS A 235 -5.48 20.39 -3.69
N PRO A 236 -4.50 20.93 -2.95
CA PRO A 236 -3.11 20.54 -3.12
C PRO A 236 -2.90 19.07 -2.75
N LEU A 237 -2.13 18.36 -3.56
CA LEU A 237 -1.76 16.97 -3.33
C LEU A 237 -0.77 16.89 -2.16
N LYS A 238 -1.02 15.95 -1.25
CA LYS A 238 -0.14 15.71 -0.10
C LYS A 238 1.11 14.98 -0.55
N ASP A 239 2.25 15.30 0.05
CA ASP A 239 3.48 14.58 -0.19
C ASP A 239 3.37 13.13 0.28
N TRP A 240 3.97 12.22 -0.48
CA TRP A 240 3.93 10.79 -0.20
C TRP A 240 5.19 10.34 0.55
N ASP A 241 5.03 9.91 1.80
CA ASP A 241 6.11 9.34 2.61
C ASP A 241 6.47 7.91 2.17
N VAL A 242 7.60 7.77 1.48
CA VAL A 242 8.05 6.51 0.87
C VAL A 242 9.15 5.80 1.66
N SER A 243 9.65 6.39 2.73
CA SER A 243 10.71 5.80 3.54
C SER A 243 10.19 5.32 4.89
N ARG A 244 10.86 4.32 5.45
CA ARG A 244 10.74 4.01 6.87
C ARG A 244 12.16 4.04 7.45
N PRO A 245 12.37 4.67 8.61
CA PRO A 245 13.66 4.63 9.27
C PRO A 245 14.03 3.17 9.52
N ALA A 246 15.31 2.85 9.34
CA ALA A 246 15.82 1.55 9.74
C ALA A 246 15.59 1.36 11.25
N PRO A 247 15.29 0.14 11.71
CA PRO A 247 15.19 -0.16 13.14
C PRO A 247 16.47 0.20 13.90
#